data_AF-A0A2N7VRH2-F1
#
_entry.id   AF-A0A2N7VRH2-F1
#
_cell.length_a   1.000
_cell.length_b   1.000
_cell.length_c   1.000
_cell.angle_alpha   90.00
_cell.angle_beta   90.00
_cell.angle_gamma   90.00
#
_symmetry.space_group_name_H-M   'P 1'
#
loop_
_entity.id
_entity.type
_entity.pdbx_description
1 polymer ?
#
loop_
_entity_poly.entity_id
_entity_poly.type
_entity_poly.pdbx_seq_one_letter_code
_entity_poly.pdbx_strand_id
1 'polypeptide(L)'
;MAERADYQRLVNAGAIVDMDRLLHFATEKDLVITRVGSAHVTVTNAAGLRFRLFLATHEKARRAGQTVGRGIVYDFWIYALVAHTSTERACYIGQTRNVGRRMREHWKRRDGTRASRPLFDWATERSLSINATLLQALTGNQNDADDAEDEWVARATDAGFVLPGSEVWAPRQQVVRKSGNAWPSIAVQRNGRSLAMIASRVTSVVEIARNSELSDSQTVL
;
A
#
# COMPACT_ATOMS: atom_id res chain seq x y z
N MET A 1 -13.52 -14.02 -12.41
CA MET A 1 -12.93 -13.35 -11.23
C MET A 1 -13.47 -11.93 -10.97
N ALA A 2 -14.15 -11.27 -11.93
CA ALA A 2 -14.72 -9.93 -11.76
C ALA A 2 -15.87 -9.87 -10.73
N GLU A 3 -16.78 -10.84 -10.79
CA GLU A 3 -18.07 -10.82 -10.09
C GLU A 3 -17.98 -10.65 -8.55
N ARG A 4 -17.05 -11.35 -7.89
CA ARG A 4 -16.85 -11.20 -6.44
C ARG A 4 -16.47 -9.76 -6.07
N ALA A 5 -15.55 -9.17 -6.84
CA ALA A 5 -15.08 -7.82 -6.57
C ALA A 5 -16.19 -6.80 -6.84
N ASP A 6 -17.04 -7.04 -7.84
CA ASP A 6 -18.22 -6.22 -8.12
C ASP A 6 -19.23 -6.26 -6.96
N TYR A 7 -19.60 -7.44 -6.47
CA TYR A 7 -20.49 -7.55 -5.31
C TYR A 7 -19.91 -6.87 -4.07
N GLN A 8 -18.63 -7.08 -3.78
CA GLN A 8 -17.98 -6.39 -2.66
C GLN A 8 -17.95 -4.87 -2.85
N ARG A 9 -17.80 -4.37 -4.09
CA ARG A 9 -17.91 -2.93 -4.39
C ARG A 9 -19.30 -2.39 -4.11
N LEU A 10 -20.35 -3.13 -4.44
CA LEU A 10 -21.73 -2.74 -4.12
C LEU A 10 -21.97 -2.69 -2.61
N VAL A 11 -21.46 -3.68 -1.87
CA VAL A 11 -21.49 -3.70 -0.40
C VAL A 11 -20.77 -2.47 0.19
N ASN A 12 -19.61 -2.11 -0.36
CA ASN A 12 -18.86 -0.91 0.05
C ASN A 12 -19.62 0.38 -0.29
N ALA A 13 -20.16 0.48 -1.51
CA ALA A 13 -20.88 1.66 -1.98
C ALA A 13 -22.18 1.90 -1.19
N GLY A 14 -22.88 0.83 -0.80
CA GLY A 14 -24.06 0.91 0.06
C GLY A 14 -23.75 1.11 1.55
N ALA A 15 -22.46 1.23 1.93
CA ALA A 15 -22.00 1.33 3.32
C ALA A 15 -22.64 0.25 4.22
N ILE A 16 -22.66 -1.00 3.74
CA ILE A 16 -23.23 -2.12 4.49
C ILE A 16 -22.25 -2.50 5.61
N VAL A 17 -22.54 -2.05 6.82
CA VAL A 17 -21.67 -2.16 8.01
C VAL A 17 -22.17 -3.14 9.07
N ASP A 18 -23.35 -3.73 8.88
CA ASP A 18 -23.98 -4.71 9.77
C ASP A 18 -24.42 -6.00 9.04
N MET A 19 -24.61 -7.09 9.79
CA MET A 19 -24.91 -8.41 9.21
C MET A 19 -26.28 -8.51 8.56
N ASP A 20 -27.29 -7.87 9.13
CA ASP A 20 -28.65 -7.98 8.63
C ASP A 20 -28.74 -7.39 7.22
N ARG A 21 -28.12 -6.23 7.01
CA ARG A 21 -28.00 -5.63 5.68
C ARG A 21 -27.17 -6.45 4.71
N LEU A 22 -26.10 -7.11 5.16
CA LEU A 22 -25.29 -7.96 4.28
C LEU A 22 -26.01 -9.23 3.84
N LEU A 23 -26.79 -9.83 4.75
CA LEU A 23 -27.64 -10.98 4.44
C LEU A 23 -28.75 -10.59 3.47
N HIS A 24 -29.40 -9.45 3.72
CA HIS A 24 -30.41 -8.90 2.80
C HIS A 24 -29.84 -8.66 1.41
N PHE A 25 -28.67 -8.00 1.32
CA PHE A 25 -27.98 -7.80 0.05
C PHE A 25 -27.66 -9.13 -0.68
N ALA A 26 -27.22 -10.16 0.04
CA ALA A 26 -26.94 -11.46 -0.57
C ALA A 26 -28.21 -12.09 -1.16
N THR A 27 -29.34 -12.01 -0.45
CA THR A 27 -30.64 -12.47 -0.95
C THR A 27 -31.11 -11.65 -2.15
N GLU A 28 -31.01 -10.32 -2.13
CA GLU A 28 -31.37 -9.46 -3.27
C GLU A 28 -30.53 -9.71 -4.54
N LYS A 29 -29.35 -10.32 -4.40
CA LYS A 29 -28.46 -10.68 -5.51
C LYS A 29 -28.53 -12.15 -5.89
N ASP A 30 -29.55 -12.88 -5.41
CA ASP A 30 -29.75 -14.31 -5.66
C ASP A 30 -28.51 -15.16 -5.28
N LEU A 31 -27.77 -14.72 -4.26
CA LEU A 31 -26.58 -15.41 -3.76
C LEU A 31 -26.98 -16.41 -2.68
N VAL A 32 -26.61 -17.68 -2.87
CA VAL A 32 -26.89 -18.73 -1.88
C VAL A 32 -25.92 -18.62 -0.72
N ILE A 33 -26.43 -18.29 0.47
CA ILE A 33 -25.63 -18.17 1.69
C ILE A 33 -25.29 -19.57 2.20
N THR A 34 -23.99 -19.85 2.33
CA THR A 34 -23.47 -21.16 2.81
C THR A 34 -22.91 -21.11 4.23
N ARG A 35 -22.49 -19.93 4.70
CA ARG A 35 -21.97 -19.73 6.06
C ARG A 35 -22.03 -18.26 6.44
N VAL A 36 -22.41 -17.98 7.68
CA VAL A 36 -22.32 -16.65 8.29
C VAL A 36 -21.15 -16.64 9.28
N GLY A 37 -20.32 -15.60 9.19
CA GLY A 37 -19.28 -15.29 10.17
C GLY A 37 -19.53 -13.93 10.82
N SER A 38 -18.66 -13.53 11.74
CA SER A 38 -18.84 -12.28 12.52
C SER A 38 -18.80 -10.98 11.70
N ALA A 39 -18.13 -10.98 10.55
CA ALA A 39 -17.98 -9.79 9.71
C ALA A 39 -18.01 -10.11 8.21
N HIS A 40 -18.50 -11.29 7.85
CA HIS A 40 -18.56 -11.76 6.47
C HIS A 40 -19.59 -12.87 6.30
N VAL A 41 -20.09 -13.02 5.07
CA VAL A 41 -20.89 -14.16 4.63
C VAL A 41 -20.16 -14.90 3.52
N THR A 42 -20.21 -16.22 3.56
CA THR A 42 -19.75 -17.07 2.46
C THR A 42 -20.95 -17.43 1.60
N VAL A 43 -20.85 -17.13 0.31
CA VAL A 43 -21.94 -17.27 -0.65
C VAL A 43 -21.49 -18.06 -1.87
N THR A 44 -22.47 -18.57 -2.62
CA THR A 44 -22.29 -19.21 -3.92
C THR A 44 -23.18 -18.50 -4.94
N ASN A 45 -22.64 -18.11 -6.09
CA ASN A 45 -23.44 -17.52 -7.18
C ASN A 45 -24.09 -18.59 -8.07
N ALA A 46 -24.90 -18.17 -9.05
CA ALA A 46 -25.55 -19.06 -10.01
C ALA A 46 -24.58 -19.94 -10.82
N ALA A 47 -23.34 -19.50 -11.01
CA ALA A 47 -22.28 -20.26 -11.67
C ALA A 47 -21.60 -21.30 -10.76
N GLY A 48 -22.05 -21.46 -9.51
CA GLY A 48 -21.45 -22.37 -8.54
C GLY A 48 -20.15 -21.86 -7.91
N LEU A 49 -19.75 -20.61 -8.18
CA LEU A 49 -18.54 -20.03 -7.62
C LEU A 49 -18.75 -19.60 -6.17
N ARG A 50 -17.96 -20.19 -5.27
CA ARG A 50 -17.97 -19.86 -3.85
C ARG A 50 -17.02 -18.73 -3.50
N PHE A 51 -17.50 -17.72 -2.77
CA PHE A 51 -16.68 -16.61 -2.29
C PHE A 51 -17.19 -16.01 -0.98
N ARG A 52 -16.42 -15.05 -0.43
CA ARG A 52 -16.78 -14.31 0.79
C ARG A 52 -17.05 -12.85 0.47
N LEU A 53 -18.16 -12.34 0.99
CA LEU A 53 -18.48 -10.91 1.08
C LEU A 53 -18.27 -10.46 2.52
N PHE A 54 -17.56 -9.36 2.70
CA PHE A 54 -17.22 -8.79 4.00
C PHE A 54 -18.02 -7.52 4.23
N LEU A 55 -18.29 -7.18 5.50
CA LEU A 55 -18.80 -5.86 5.87
C LEU A 55 -17.89 -4.76 5.35
N ALA A 56 -18.45 -3.61 4.97
CA ALA A 56 -17.70 -2.47 4.43
C ALA A 56 -16.63 -1.95 5.42
N THR A 57 -16.83 -2.14 6.73
CA THR A 57 -15.87 -1.78 7.78
C THR A 57 -14.63 -2.70 7.81
N HIS A 58 -14.73 -3.90 7.27
CA HIS A 58 -13.70 -4.92 7.37
C HIS A 58 -12.51 -4.62 6.42
N GLU A 59 -11.27 -4.81 6.88
CA GLU A 59 -10.05 -4.51 6.11
C GLU A 59 -10.03 -5.16 4.71
N LYS A 60 -10.50 -6.41 4.61
CA LYS A 60 -10.57 -7.13 3.32
C LYS A 60 -11.59 -6.57 2.34
N ALA A 61 -12.63 -5.87 2.80
CA ALA A 61 -13.65 -5.26 1.94
C ALA A 61 -13.06 -4.12 1.10
N ARG A 62 -12.14 -3.35 1.70
CA ARG A 62 -11.43 -2.22 1.07
C ARG A 62 -10.65 -2.61 -0.18
N ARG A 63 -10.23 -3.88 -0.29
CA ARG A 63 -9.48 -4.38 -1.46
C ARG A 63 -10.29 -4.39 -2.75
N ALA A 64 -11.62 -4.39 -2.66
CA ALA A 64 -12.50 -4.30 -3.82
C ALA A 64 -12.70 -2.85 -4.31
N GLY A 65 -12.34 -1.86 -3.48
CA GLY A 65 -12.52 -0.43 -3.77
C GLY A 65 -13.94 0.04 -3.46
N GLN A 66 -14.15 1.35 -3.51
CA GLN A 66 -15.46 1.99 -3.38
C GLN A 66 -15.79 2.73 -4.67
N THR A 67 -17.03 2.62 -5.15
CA THR A 67 -17.49 3.41 -6.29
C THR A 67 -17.86 4.82 -5.83
N VAL A 68 -17.27 5.83 -6.47
CA VAL A 68 -17.56 7.26 -6.28
C VAL A 68 -17.84 7.92 -7.63
N GLY A 69 -18.34 9.15 -7.65
CA GLY A 69 -18.66 9.87 -8.90
C GLY A 69 -17.50 10.01 -9.90
N ARG A 70 -16.25 9.80 -9.45
CA ARG A 70 -15.02 9.82 -10.28
C ARG A 70 -14.51 8.41 -10.67
N GLY A 71 -15.23 7.33 -10.35
CA GLY A 71 -14.81 5.95 -10.61
C GLY A 71 -14.54 5.14 -9.34
N ILE A 72 -13.66 4.14 -9.41
CA ILE A 72 -13.34 3.28 -8.26
C ILE A 72 -12.11 3.83 -7.52
N VAL A 73 -12.25 4.03 -6.21
CA VAL A 73 -11.16 4.48 -5.32
C VAL A 73 -10.75 3.40 -4.33
N TYR A 74 -9.50 3.47 -3.87
CA TYR A 74 -8.89 2.58 -2.88
C TYR A 74 -8.07 3.38 -1.87
N ASP A 75 -7.80 2.76 -0.73
CA ASP A 75 -6.74 3.21 0.18
C ASP A 75 -5.38 2.75 -0.35
N PHE A 76 -4.53 3.71 -0.71
CA PHE A 76 -3.14 3.51 -1.11
C PHE A 76 -2.18 4.00 -0.03
N TRP A 77 -1.04 3.34 0.02
CA TRP A 77 0.09 3.69 0.86
C TRP A 77 1.31 3.88 -0.02
N ILE A 78 1.90 5.07 0.02
CA ILE A 78 3.23 5.32 -0.51
C ILE A 78 4.23 4.99 0.58
N TYR A 79 5.25 4.22 0.22
CA TYR A 79 6.28 3.76 1.15
C TYR A 79 7.67 3.96 0.56
N ALA A 80 8.66 4.04 1.44
CA ALA A 80 10.06 3.95 1.06
C ALA A 80 10.73 2.76 1.72
N LEU A 81 11.61 2.11 0.97
CA LEU A 81 12.67 1.27 1.49
C LEU A 81 13.95 2.09 1.47
N VAL A 82 14.61 2.23 2.61
CA VAL A 82 15.76 3.13 2.79
C VAL A 82 16.94 2.34 3.34
N ALA A 83 18.10 2.53 2.72
CA ALA A 83 19.40 2.15 3.26
C ALA A 83 20.27 3.41 3.32
N HIS A 84 20.86 3.70 4.47
CA HIS A 84 21.71 4.88 4.61
C HIS A 84 22.81 4.73 5.66
N THR A 85 23.81 5.58 5.53
CA THR A 85 24.78 5.96 6.56
C THR A 85 24.61 7.45 6.85
N SER A 86 25.56 8.05 7.57
CA SER A 86 25.65 9.51 7.71
C SER A 86 26.00 10.24 6.41
N THR A 87 26.57 9.54 5.42
CA THR A 87 27.14 10.16 4.20
C THR A 87 26.53 9.65 2.91
N GLU A 88 26.06 8.41 2.87
CA GLU A 88 25.46 7.78 1.70
C GLU A 88 24.02 7.37 2.00
N ARG A 89 23.13 7.55 1.03
CA ARG A 89 21.72 7.20 1.19
C ARG A 89 21.14 6.76 -0.14
N ALA A 90 20.41 5.65 -0.11
CA ALA A 90 19.67 5.14 -1.23
C ALA A 90 18.26 4.74 -0.81
N CYS A 91 17.32 4.89 -1.73
CA CYS A 91 15.97 4.42 -1.49
C CYS A 91 15.28 3.86 -2.73
N TYR A 92 14.25 3.08 -2.45
CA TYR A 92 13.23 2.64 -3.39
C TYR A 92 11.91 3.17 -2.88
N ILE A 93 11.11 3.78 -3.76
CA ILE A 93 9.77 4.26 -3.45
C ILE A 93 8.78 3.38 -4.18
N GLY A 94 7.68 3.09 -3.51
CA GLY A 94 6.64 2.24 -4.05
C GLY A 94 5.27 2.63 -3.51
N GLN A 95 4.25 2.24 -4.25
CA GLN A 95 2.87 2.29 -3.79
C GLN A 95 2.30 0.89 -3.51
N THR A 96 1.35 0.80 -2.58
CA THR A 96 0.65 -0.45 -2.30
C THR A 96 -0.69 -0.27 -1.62
N ARG A 97 -1.59 -1.22 -1.83
CA ARG A 97 -2.85 -1.37 -1.07
C ARG A 97 -2.70 -2.38 0.08
N ASN A 98 -1.54 -3.01 0.23
CA ASN A 98 -1.28 -3.98 1.29
C ASN A 98 0.20 -3.96 1.70
N VAL A 99 0.51 -3.10 2.67
CA VAL A 99 1.87 -2.85 3.18
C VAL A 99 2.56 -4.15 3.60
N GLY A 100 1.95 -4.91 4.51
CA GLY A 100 2.56 -6.14 5.04
C GLY A 100 2.83 -7.19 3.97
N ARG A 101 1.93 -7.38 3.01
CA ARG A 101 2.18 -8.28 1.86
C ARG A 101 3.33 -7.75 1.01
N ARG A 102 3.34 -6.45 0.70
CA ARG A 102 4.34 -5.84 -0.17
C ARG A 102 5.74 -5.92 0.42
N MET A 103 5.90 -5.63 1.72
CA MET A 103 7.18 -5.78 2.42
C MET A 103 7.71 -7.21 2.36
N ARG A 104 6.84 -8.21 2.57
CA ARG A 104 7.22 -9.63 2.42
C ARG A 104 7.61 -9.98 1.00
N GLU A 105 6.93 -9.42 0.00
CA GLU A 105 7.28 -9.67 -1.41
C GLU A 105 8.67 -9.11 -1.75
N HIS A 106 9.00 -7.90 -1.28
CA HIS A 106 10.35 -7.33 -1.42
C HIS A 106 11.39 -8.22 -0.75
N TRP A 107 11.18 -8.60 0.51
CA TRP A 107 12.13 -9.43 1.25
C TRP A 107 12.35 -10.82 0.64
N LYS A 108 11.27 -11.50 0.22
CA LYS A 108 11.35 -12.84 -0.38
C LYS A 108 12.03 -12.84 -1.75
N ARG A 109 11.90 -11.74 -2.49
CA ARG A 109 12.41 -11.62 -3.86
C ARG A 109 13.63 -10.72 -3.96
N ARG A 110 14.27 -10.44 -2.83
CA ARG A 110 15.49 -9.63 -2.77
C ARG A 110 16.59 -10.21 -3.65
N ASP A 111 16.59 -11.52 -3.87
CA ASP A 111 17.61 -12.19 -4.67
C ASP A 111 17.21 -12.38 -6.16
N GLY A 112 16.05 -11.87 -6.60
CA GLY A 112 15.50 -12.09 -7.94
C GLY A 112 15.57 -10.87 -8.88
N THR A 113 15.06 -11.02 -10.11
CA THR A 113 15.09 -10.01 -11.20
C THR A 113 14.03 -8.89 -11.07
N ARG A 114 13.64 -8.49 -9.85
CA ARG A 114 12.55 -7.53 -9.65
C ARG A 114 13.02 -6.13 -9.26
N ALA A 115 12.13 -5.16 -9.52
CA ALA A 115 12.28 -3.72 -9.32
C ALA A 115 13.17 -3.24 -8.16
N SER A 116 13.08 -3.80 -6.95
CA SER A 116 13.88 -3.32 -5.80
C SER A 116 15.24 -3.99 -5.64
N ARG A 117 15.59 -4.99 -6.47
CA ARG A 117 16.86 -5.74 -6.37
C ARG A 117 18.09 -4.81 -6.37
N PRO A 118 18.18 -3.79 -7.26
CA PRO A 118 19.34 -2.90 -7.26
C PRO A 118 19.57 -2.18 -5.92
N LEU A 119 18.51 -1.88 -5.16
CA LEU A 119 18.66 -1.33 -3.80
C LEU A 119 19.26 -2.35 -2.83
N PHE A 120 18.87 -3.63 -2.94
CA PHE A 120 19.46 -4.68 -2.11
C PHE A 120 20.93 -4.91 -2.41
N ASP A 121 21.32 -4.86 -3.69
CA ASP A 121 22.73 -4.97 -4.10
C ASP A 121 23.53 -3.78 -3.55
N TRP A 122 23.04 -2.57 -3.77
CA TRP A 122 23.66 -1.33 -3.26
C TRP A 122 23.85 -1.36 -1.73
N ALA A 123 22.84 -1.83 -1.00
CA ALA A 123 22.88 -1.95 0.45
C ALA A 123 23.85 -3.06 0.91
N THR A 124 23.88 -4.19 0.20
CA THR A 124 24.75 -5.34 0.51
C THR A 124 26.23 -4.97 0.35
N GLU A 125 26.59 -4.28 -0.74
CA GLU A 125 27.94 -3.76 -0.98
C GLU A 125 28.44 -2.86 0.16
N ARG A 126 27.52 -2.18 0.85
CA ARG A 126 27.81 -1.27 1.97
C ARG A 126 27.55 -1.89 3.34
N SER A 127 27.18 -3.17 3.41
CA SER A 127 26.79 -3.85 4.65
C SER A 127 25.67 -3.15 5.42
N LEU A 128 24.71 -2.55 4.70
CA LEU A 128 23.60 -1.80 5.27
C LEU A 128 22.32 -2.63 5.35
N SER A 129 21.57 -2.41 6.42
CA SER A 129 20.20 -2.91 6.52
C SER A 129 19.22 -1.99 5.80
N ILE A 130 18.16 -2.57 5.24
CA ILE A 130 17.06 -1.83 4.63
C ILE A 130 15.92 -1.67 5.63
N ASN A 131 15.52 -0.43 5.85
CA ASN A 131 14.36 -0.06 6.66
C ASN A 131 13.18 0.33 5.77
N ALA A 132 11.97 -0.06 6.15
CA ALA A 132 10.73 0.37 5.50
C ALA A 132 10.02 1.45 6.34
N THR A 133 9.48 2.46 5.67
CA THR A 133 8.63 3.49 6.28
C THR A 133 7.46 3.82 5.36
N LEU A 134 6.31 4.20 5.93
CA LEU A 134 5.21 4.82 5.18
C LEU A 134 5.47 6.32 5.04
N LEU A 135 5.26 6.83 3.83
CA LEU A 135 5.46 8.22 3.46
C LEU A 135 4.14 8.96 3.35
N GLN A 136 3.13 8.32 2.76
CA GLN A 136 1.82 8.94 2.55
C GLN A 136 0.73 7.88 2.56
N ALA A 137 -0.42 8.25 3.11
CA ALA A 137 -1.65 7.49 3.01
C ALA A 137 -2.66 8.34 2.23
N LEU A 138 -3.26 7.78 1.19
CA LEU A 138 -4.26 8.49 0.40
C LEU A 138 -5.41 7.56 0.01
N THR A 139 -6.62 8.11 -0.06
CA THR A 139 -7.76 7.46 -0.70
C THR A 139 -7.93 8.08 -2.10
N GLY A 140 -7.79 7.26 -3.13
CA GLY A 140 -7.82 7.73 -4.51
C GLY A 140 -7.88 6.60 -5.54
N ASN A 141 -7.83 6.95 -6.81
CA ASN A 141 -7.67 6.01 -7.90
C ASN A 141 -6.17 5.70 -8.16
N GLN A 142 -5.87 4.91 -9.19
CA GLN A 142 -4.50 4.54 -9.52
C GLN A 142 -3.65 5.73 -9.98
N ASN A 143 -4.22 6.71 -10.67
CA ASN A 143 -3.50 7.91 -11.10
C ASN A 143 -3.11 8.76 -9.89
N ASP A 144 -4.02 8.93 -8.91
CA ASP A 144 -3.70 9.69 -7.69
C ASP A 144 -2.50 9.05 -6.94
N ALA A 145 -2.42 7.72 -6.93
CA ALA A 145 -1.33 6.99 -6.30
C ALA A 145 -0.02 7.03 -7.12
N ASP A 146 -0.11 6.99 -8.46
CA ASP A 146 1.03 7.20 -9.35
C ASP A 146 1.61 8.61 -9.19
N ASP A 147 0.76 9.65 -9.17
CA ASP A 147 1.18 11.05 -9.02
C ASP A 147 1.84 11.28 -7.66
N ALA A 148 1.31 10.67 -6.59
CA ALA A 148 1.92 10.72 -5.26
C ALA A 148 3.27 9.98 -5.21
N GLU A 149 3.36 8.79 -5.80
CA GLU A 149 4.64 8.05 -5.93
C GLU A 149 5.69 8.88 -6.66
N ASP A 150 5.28 9.51 -7.77
CA ASP A 150 6.11 10.40 -8.58
C ASP A 150 6.60 11.62 -7.78
N GLU A 151 5.74 12.24 -6.98
CA GLU A 151 6.14 13.35 -6.11
C GLU A 151 7.17 12.91 -5.06
N TRP A 152 6.98 11.77 -4.41
CA TRP A 152 7.93 11.27 -3.42
C TRP A 152 9.28 10.91 -4.02
N VAL A 153 9.32 10.41 -5.26
CA VAL A 153 10.58 10.19 -5.99
C VAL A 153 11.32 11.50 -6.23
N ALA A 154 10.62 12.57 -6.62
CA ALA A 154 11.22 13.89 -6.75
C ALA A 154 11.76 14.41 -5.41
N ARG A 155 11.01 14.27 -4.30
CA ARG A 155 11.46 14.66 -2.96
C ARG A 155 12.74 13.92 -2.54
N ALA A 156 12.83 12.62 -2.80
CA ALA A 156 14.02 11.82 -2.50
C ALA A 156 15.23 12.25 -3.34
N THR A 157 15.01 12.54 -4.62
CA THR A 157 16.05 13.03 -5.54
C THR A 157 16.58 14.39 -5.09
N ASP A 158 15.70 15.34 -4.79
CA ASP A 158 16.06 16.67 -4.27
C ASP A 158 16.81 16.57 -2.94
N ALA A 159 16.44 15.59 -2.12
CA ALA A 159 17.14 15.26 -0.88
C ALA A 159 18.43 14.46 -1.12
N GLY A 160 18.88 14.22 -2.35
CA GLY A 160 20.16 13.57 -2.64
C GLY A 160 20.21 12.07 -2.32
N PHE A 161 19.08 11.37 -2.41
CA PHE A 161 19.08 9.91 -2.40
C PHE A 161 19.52 9.35 -3.76
N VAL A 162 20.34 8.30 -3.72
CA VAL A 162 20.52 7.42 -4.86
C VAL A 162 19.24 6.60 -5.05
N LEU A 163 18.80 6.41 -6.28
CA LEU A 163 17.61 5.63 -6.61
C LEU A 163 17.98 4.41 -7.49
N PRO A 164 18.61 3.36 -6.94
CA PRO A 164 19.07 2.23 -7.75
C PRO A 164 17.92 1.56 -8.51
N GLY A 165 18.07 1.43 -9.83
CA GLY A 165 17.09 0.76 -10.69
C GLY A 165 15.87 1.61 -11.08
N SER A 166 15.85 2.91 -10.75
CA SER A 166 14.69 3.78 -10.98
C SER A 166 14.30 3.87 -12.46
N GLU A 167 15.22 3.64 -13.37
CA GLU A 167 14.94 3.53 -14.80
C GLU A 167 13.93 2.43 -15.15
N VAL A 168 13.82 1.40 -14.29
CA VAL A 168 12.85 0.30 -14.44
C VAL A 168 11.58 0.53 -13.62
N TRP A 169 11.71 1.00 -12.37
CA TRP A 169 10.59 1.05 -11.43
C TRP A 169 9.93 2.43 -11.27
N ALA A 170 10.57 3.51 -11.72
CA ALA A 170 10.03 4.87 -11.78
C ALA A 170 10.37 5.56 -13.12
N PRO A 171 9.94 4.99 -14.27
CA PRO A 171 10.36 5.47 -15.59
C PRO A 171 9.81 6.87 -15.94
N ARG A 172 8.73 7.33 -15.28
CA ARG A 172 8.10 8.64 -15.55
C ARG A 172 8.96 9.84 -15.11
N GLN A 173 9.96 9.62 -14.27
CA GLN A 173 10.76 10.66 -13.61
C GLN A 173 11.95 11.18 -14.43
N GLN A 174 12.04 10.84 -15.72
CA GLN A 174 13.10 11.38 -16.59
C GLN A 174 12.96 12.90 -16.84
N VAL A 175 11.84 13.52 -16.45
CA VAL A 175 11.66 14.98 -16.46
C VAL A 175 11.86 15.50 -15.04
N VAL A 176 13.01 16.14 -14.79
CA VAL A 176 13.36 16.73 -13.49
C VAL A 176 12.31 17.77 -13.09
N ARG A 177 11.37 17.37 -12.24
CA ARG A 177 10.47 18.29 -11.55
C ARG A 177 11.05 18.50 -10.15
N LYS A 178 11.37 19.74 -9.78
CA LYS A 178 11.62 20.07 -8.38
C LYS A 178 10.34 19.81 -7.59
N SER A 179 10.47 19.09 -6.49
CA SER A 179 9.36 18.90 -5.56
C SER A 179 9.04 20.22 -4.85
N GLY A 180 7.76 20.45 -4.55
CA GLY A 180 7.32 21.61 -3.76
C GLY A 180 7.57 21.45 -2.25
N ASN A 181 7.90 20.24 -1.80
CA ASN A 181 7.96 19.83 -0.40
C ASN A 181 9.26 19.07 -0.11
N ALA A 182 9.82 19.19 1.09
CA ALA A 182 11.06 18.53 1.46
C ALA A 182 10.88 17.05 1.83
N TRP A 183 11.95 16.26 1.69
CA TRP A 183 12.02 14.91 2.27
C TRP A 183 12.10 14.96 3.81
N PRO A 184 11.17 14.30 4.55
CA PRO A 184 11.10 14.36 6.00
C PRO A 184 12.12 13.41 6.64
N SER A 185 13.38 13.84 6.68
CA SER A 185 14.53 12.98 7.06
C SER A 185 14.42 12.45 8.49
N ILE A 186 13.98 13.29 9.42
CA ILE A 186 13.90 12.95 10.86
C ILE A 186 12.79 11.91 11.05
N ALA A 187 11.61 12.15 10.47
CA ALA A 187 10.47 11.27 10.60
C ALA A 187 10.70 9.92 9.89
N VAL A 188 11.34 9.92 8.72
CA VAL A 188 11.73 8.69 8.00
C VAL A 188 12.66 7.83 8.85
N GLN A 189 13.66 8.42 9.49
CA GLN A 189 14.59 7.69 10.34
C GLN A 189 13.89 7.14 11.60
N ARG A 190 13.07 7.96 12.25
CA ARG A 190 12.32 7.59 13.47
C ARG A 190 11.31 6.45 13.21
N ASN A 191 10.59 6.53 12.10
CA ASN A 191 9.52 5.59 11.75
C ASN A 191 10.03 4.37 10.97
N GLY A 192 11.28 4.41 10.49
CA GLY A 192 11.93 3.30 9.82
C GLY A 192 11.94 2.04 10.68
N ARG A 193 11.56 0.92 10.07
CA ARG A 193 11.61 -0.42 10.69
C ARG A 193 12.31 -1.39 9.78
N SER A 194 13.15 -2.27 10.34
CA SER A 194 13.89 -3.27 9.55
C SER A 194 12.94 -4.10 8.69
N LEU A 195 13.20 -4.10 7.37
CA LEU A 195 12.40 -4.85 6.40
C LEU A 195 12.39 -6.35 6.71
N ALA A 196 13.53 -6.88 7.19
CA ALA A 196 13.66 -8.27 7.62
C ALA A 196 12.71 -8.61 8.78
N MET A 197 12.65 -7.73 9.79
CA MET A 197 11.80 -7.90 10.97
C MET A 197 10.31 -7.77 10.64
N ILE A 198 9.95 -6.90 9.70
CA ILE A 198 8.59 -6.80 9.18
C ILE A 198 8.21 -8.07 8.41
N ALA A 199 9.12 -8.57 7.57
CA ALA A 199 8.87 -9.75 6.75
C ALA A 199 8.68 -11.02 7.58
N SER A 200 9.42 -11.15 8.68
CA SER A 200 9.29 -12.23 9.67
C SER A 200 8.13 -12.01 10.66
N ARG A 201 7.40 -10.90 10.57
CA ARG A 201 6.28 -10.50 11.45
C ARG A 201 6.67 -10.28 12.91
N VAL A 202 7.95 -10.00 13.19
CA VAL A 202 8.40 -9.62 14.53
C VAL A 202 7.99 -8.17 14.84
N THR A 203 7.89 -7.32 13.81
CA THR A 203 7.40 -5.95 13.94
C THR A 203 6.45 -5.60 12.79
N SER A 204 5.76 -4.47 12.89
CA SER A 204 4.96 -3.88 11.83
C SER A 204 5.55 -2.55 11.38
N VAL A 205 5.22 -2.13 10.16
CA VAL A 205 5.50 -0.75 9.74
C VAL A 205 4.67 0.19 10.62
N VAL A 206 5.24 1.34 10.98
CA VAL A 206 4.51 2.39 11.72
C VAL A 206 3.45 2.97 10.80
N GLU A 207 2.18 2.89 11.20
CA GLU A 207 1.07 3.49 10.46
C GLU A 207 1.08 5.01 10.59
N ILE A 208 0.69 5.69 9.52
CA ILE A 208 0.41 7.13 9.52
C ILE A 208 -1.09 7.35 9.36
N ALA A 209 -1.56 8.53 9.74
CA ALA A 209 -2.97 8.88 9.61
C ALA A 209 -3.41 8.81 8.14
N ARG A 210 -4.69 8.50 7.89
CA ARG A 210 -5.21 8.49 6.52
C ARG A 210 -5.22 9.89 5.92
N ASN A 211 -5.11 9.95 4.59
CA ASN A 211 -5.10 11.21 3.83
C ASN A 211 -4.08 12.20 4.42
N SER A 212 -2.92 11.67 4.81
CA SER A 212 -1.84 12.42 5.43
C SER A 212 -0.50 12.00 4.88
N GLU A 213 0.46 12.90 5.02
CA GLU A 213 1.86 12.69 4.68
C GLU A 213 2.71 12.68 5.94
N LEU A 214 3.78 11.89 5.89
CA LEU A 214 4.83 11.92 6.87
C LEU A 214 5.52 13.28 6.81
N SER A 215 5.71 13.91 7.97
CA SER A 215 6.41 15.18 8.09
C SER A 215 7.30 15.21 9.33
N ASP A 216 8.38 15.99 9.27
CA ASP A 216 9.30 16.16 10.41
C ASP A 216 8.63 16.93 11.57
N SER A 217 7.60 17.73 11.27
CA SER A 217 6.84 18.53 12.23
C SER A 217 5.85 17.72 13.07
N GLN A 218 5.58 16.44 12.73
CA GLN A 218 4.70 15.60 13.53
C GLN A 218 5.46 15.03 14.74
N THR A 219 5.34 15.72 15.87
CA THR A 219 5.51 15.13 17.21
C THR A 219 4.29 14.25 17.47
N VAL A 220 4.45 12.93 17.43
CA VAL A 220 3.41 12.01 17.91
C VAL A 220 3.50 12.03 19.44
N LEU A 221 2.48 12.60 20.09
CA LEU A 221 2.23 12.45 21.53
C LEU A 221 1.89 10.99 21.86
#